data_AF-A0A0A3YGZ7-F1
#
_entry.id   AF-A0A0A3YGZ7-F1
#
_cell.length_a   1.000
_cell.length_b   1.000
_cell.length_c   1.000
_cell.angle_alpha   90.00
_cell.angle_beta   90.00
_cell.angle_gamma   90.00
#
_symmetry.space_group_name_H-M   'P 1'
#
loop_
_entity.id
_entity.type
_entity.pdbx_description
1 polymer ?
#
loop_
_entity_poly.entity_id
_entity_poly.type
_entity_poly.pdbx_seq_one_letter_code
_entity_poly.pdbx_strand_id
1 'polypeptide(L)'
;MEHTWRWYGPNDPVSLDDARQAGATGIVTALHHIPNGEVWPVEEIKARQALLAEKGLVWSVVESIPVHESIKTQRGDYRHYIANYQQSIRNLGACGIDTVCYNFMPVLDWTRTDLAWQLPDGAKALRFDHIAFAAFELHILHRPGAANDYDAQEQNEAAAYFHAMTPEAIETLTRNIIAGLPGAEEGYTLEQFQAQLSQYDGIDKAGLREHMAEFLQAIVPVAESCGIVLAVHPDDPPRPILGLPRIVSTQEDMQWLKETVDSLHNGFTFCTGSYGVRQDNDLVKMAEAFADRIHFAHLRSTLREANPKSFHEAAHLGGDVDMVGVVKVILAEEQRRRQQGKRRAIPMRPDHGHQMLDDLHKKTNPGYSAIGRLKGLAEVRGVETALKQIYFKD
;
A
#
# COMPACT_ATOMS: atom_id res chain seq x y z
N MET A 1 -4.40 -19.46 0.28
CA MET A 1 -3.57 -18.28 0.03
C MET A 1 -2.13 -18.73 -0.17
N GLU A 2 -1.36 -17.98 -0.92
CA GLU A 2 0.10 -18.11 -1.00
C GLU A 2 0.73 -17.11 -0.02
N HIS A 3 1.62 -17.56 0.87
CA HIS A 3 2.28 -16.68 1.84
C HIS A 3 3.48 -16.00 1.21
N THR A 4 3.40 -14.69 1.05
CA THR A 4 4.46 -13.88 0.45
C THR A 4 5.02 -12.84 1.42
N TRP A 5 6.21 -12.33 1.13
CA TRP A 5 6.93 -11.38 1.97
C TRP A 5 7.52 -10.23 1.16
N ARG A 6 7.30 -8.98 1.59
CA ARG A 6 7.93 -7.83 0.95
C ARG A 6 9.39 -7.73 1.35
N TRP A 7 10.27 -7.69 0.34
CA TRP A 7 11.72 -7.58 0.46
C TRP A 7 12.25 -6.52 -0.52
N TYR A 8 13.00 -5.54 -0.01
CA TYR A 8 13.38 -4.33 -0.76
C TYR A 8 14.58 -4.51 -1.70
N GLY A 9 15.29 -5.63 -1.63
CA GLY A 9 16.51 -5.84 -2.40
C GLY A 9 17.73 -6.10 -1.51
N PRO A 10 18.93 -6.20 -2.10
CA PRO A 10 20.16 -6.55 -1.38
C PRO A 10 20.50 -5.68 -0.16
N ASN A 11 19.95 -4.46 -0.10
CA ASN A 11 20.16 -3.52 1.01
C ASN A 11 19.10 -3.62 2.12
N ASP A 12 18.09 -4.49 1.98
CA ASP A 12 17.09 -4.71 3.02
C ASP A 12 17.76 -5.31 4.27
N PRO A 13 17.58 -4.71 5.47
CA PRO A 13 18.10 -5.29 6.71
C PRO A 13 17.48 -6.65 7.05
N VAL A 14 16.32 -6.98 6.45
CA VAL A 14 15.71 -8.32 6.54
C VAL A 14 16.24 -9.18 5.40
N SER A 15 16.87 -10.31 5.74
CA SER A 15 17.42 -11.22 4.76
C SER A 15 16.35 -12.10 4.12
N LEU A 16 16.68 -12.71 2.97
CA LEU A 16 15.83 -13.73 2.35
C LEU A 16 15.70 -14.99 3.21
N ASP A 17 16.70 -15.31 4.04
CA ASP A 17 16.60 -16.44 4.96
C ASP A 17 15.60 -16.15 6.10
N ASP A 18 15.50 -14.90 6.55
CA ASP A 18 14.46 -14.49 7.51
C ASP A 18 13.06 -14.67 6.92
N ALA A 19 12.85 -14.27 5.66
CA ALA A 19 11.57 -14.46 4.97
C ALA A 19 11.18 -15.95 4.86
N ARG A 20 12.16 -16.83 4.56
CA ARG A 20 11.94 -18.29 4.55
C ARG A 20 11.60 -18.83 5.93
N GLN A 21 12.31 -18.38 6.96
CA GLN A 21 12.08 -18.82 8.34
C GLN A 21 10.75 -18.30 8.90
N ALA A 22 10.26 -17.15 8.43
CA ALA A 22 8.90 -16.69 8.67
C ALA A 22 7.82 -17.57 7.98
N GLY A 23 8.24 -18.45 7.07
CA GLY A 23 7.39 -19.39 6.33
C GLY A 23 6.76 -18.78 5.08
N ALA A 24 7.35 -17.72 4.51
CA ALA A 24 6.97 -17.24 3.18
C ALA A 24 7.56 -18.15 2.10
N THR A 25 6.79 -18.41 1.05
CA THR A 25 7.22 -19.18 -0.13
C THR A 25 7.46 -18.29 -1.34
N GLY A 26 6.84 -17.12 -1.35
CA GLY A 26 6.97 -16.12 -2.40
C GLY A 26 7.50 -14.79 -1.88
N ILE A 27 8.12 -14.02 -2.76
CA ILE A 27 8.62 -12.68 -2.47
C ILE A 27 7.84 -11.65 -3.27
N VAL A 28 7.53 -10.56 -2.57
CA VAL A 28 7.02 -9.32 -3.14
C VAL A 28 8.18 -8.33 -3.18
N THR A 29 8.51 -7.81 -4.36
CA THR A 29 9.67 -6.90 -4.51
C THR A 29 9.49 -6.00 -5.72
N ALA A 30 10.39 -5.02 -5.87
CA ALA A 30 10.47 -4.11 -6.99
C ALA A 30 11.93 -3.72 -7.29
N LEU A 31 12.17 -3.15 -8.46
CA LEU A 31 13.49 -2.65 -8.87
C LEU A 31 13.67 -1.20 -8.42
N HIS A 32 13.81 -0.99 -7.11
CA HIS A 32 13.86 0.35 -6.48
C HIS A 32 15.02 1.23 -6.94
N HIS A 33 16.08 0.65 -7.52
CA HIS A 33 17.21 1.38 -8.08
C HIS A 33 16.95 1.94 -9.48
N ILE A 34 15.85 1.56 -10.13
CA ILE A 34 15.46 2.09 -11.43
C ILE A 34 14.60 3.35 -11.20
N PRO A 35 14.94 4.51 -11.81
CA PRO A 35 14.18 5.74 -11.64
C PRO A 35 12.69 5.60 -12.03
N ASN A 36 11.84 6.40 -11.39
CA ASN A 36 10.41 6.41 -11.68
C ASN A 36 10.14 6.73 -13.15
N GLY A 37 9.28 5.96 -13.80
CA GLY A 37 8.90 6.16 -15.20
C GLY A 37 9.85 5.53 -16.22
N GLU A 38 11.01 5.01 -15.81
CA GLU A 38 11.92 4.28 -16.70
C GLU A 38 11.48 2.83 -16.92
N VAL A 39 11.84 2.29 -18.09
CA VAL A 39 11.55 0.89 -18.44
C VAL A 39 12.35 -0.04 -17.54
N TRP A 40 11.71 -1.06 -16.97
CA TRP A 40 12.39 -2.14 -16.27
C TRP A 40 12.96 -3.16 -17.26
N PRO A 41 14.30 -3.26 -17.40
CA PRO A 41 14.89 -4.15 -18.39
C PRO A 41 14.76 -5.62 -18.00
N VAL A 42 14.72 -6.51 -18.99
CA VAL A 42 14.57 -7.97 -18.78
C VAL A 42 15.72 -8.54 -17.97
N GLU A 43 16.94 -8.05 -18.20
CA GLU A 43 18.15 -8.45 -17.51
C GLU A 43 18.10 -8.13 -16.01
N GLU A 44 17.60 -6.95 -15.63
CA GLU A 44 17.44 -6.55 -14.23
C GLU A 44 16.36 -7.38 -13.52
N ILE A 45 15.25 -7.65 -14.22
CA ILE A 45 14.18 -8.53 -13.70
C ILE A 45 14.73 -9.94 -13.45
N LYS A 46 15.46 -10.51 -14.43
CA LYS A 46 16.06 -11.85 -14.31
C LYS A 46 17.15 -11.91 -13.25
N ALA A 47 17.96 -10.85 -13.10
CA ALA A 47 18.96 -10.77 -12.04
C ALA A 47 18.30 -10.82 -10.65
N ARG A 48 17.20 -10.09 -10.46
CA ARG A 48 16.41 -10.18 -9.22
C ARG A 48 15.81 -11.58 -9.03
N GLN A 49 15.23 -12.20 -10.06
CA GLN A 49 14.70 -13.57 -9.97
C GLN A 49 15.79 -14.59 -9.59
N ALA A 50 16.99 -14.48 -10.16
CA ALA A 50 18.11 -15.37 -9.86
C ALA A 50 18.50 -15.31 -8.38
N LEU A 51 18.59 -14.10 -7.81
CA LEU A 51 18.91 -13.90 -6.40
C LEU A 51 17.88 -14.54 -5.46
N LEU A 52 16.59 -14.48 -5.82
CA LEU A 52 15.53 -15.13 -5.06
C LEU A 52 15.60 -16.66 -5.21
N ALA A 53 15.87 -17.15 -6.41
CA ALA A 53 15.97 -18.57 -6.72
C ALA A 53 17.14 -19.25 -5.99
N GLU A 54 18.25 -18.55 -5.74
CA GLU A 54 19.37 -19.04 -4.91
C GLU A 54 18.93 -19.41 -3.49
N LYS A 55 17.86 -18.79 -2.99
CA LYS A 55 17.25 -19.08 -1.69
C LYS A 55 16.03 -20.00 -1.79
N GLY A 56 15.73 -20.53 -2.97
CA GLY A 56 14.55 -21.36 -3.22
C GLY A 56 13.23 -20.58 -3.08
N LEU A 57 13.27 -19.26 -3.26
CA LEU A 57 12.10 -18.38 -3.26
C LEU A 57 11.76 -17.97 -4.70
N VAL A 58 10.49 -17.63 -4.93
CA VAL A 58 10.00 -17.14 -6.22
C VAL A 58 9.57 -15.67 -6.12
N TRP A 59 9.70 -14.92 -7.20
CA TRP A 59 9.13 -13.57 -7.29
C TRP A 59 7.64 -13.68 -7.65
N SER A 60 6.76 -13.59 -6.66
CA SER A 60 5.32 -13.83 -6.85
C SER A 60 4.54 -12.57 -7.25
N VAL A 61 4.93 -11.40 -6.72
CA VAL A 61 4.22 -10.13 -6.94
C VAL A 61 5.20 -8.96 -7.08
N VAL A 62 4.97 -8.06 -8.03
CA VAL A 62 5.66 -6.77 -8.08
C VAL A 62 4.96 -5.77 -7.16
N GLU A 63 5.68 -5.10 -6.26
CA GLU A 63 5.14 -3.99 -5.45
C GLU A 63 6.20 -2.90 -5.23
N SER A 64 6.29 -1.90 -6.11
CA SER A 64 5.37 -1.59 -7.21
C SER A 64 6.14 -1.19 -8.47
N ILE A 65 5.47 -1.23 -9.63
CA ILE A 65 5.90 -0.36 -10.74
C ILE A 65 5.31 1.03 -10.45
N PRO A 66 6.14 2.05 -10.17
CA PRO A 66 5.65 3.37 -9.79
C PRO A 66 4.95 4.05 -10.95
N VAL A 67 3.75 4.60 -10.71
CA VAL A 67 3.06 5.45 -11.68
C VAL A 67 3.63 6.86 -11.56
N HIS A 68 4.25 7.36 -12.64
CA HIS A 68 4.89 8.67 -12.66
C HIS A 68 3.89 9.81 -12.41
N GLU A 69 4.26 10.86 -11.68
CA GLU A 69 3.38 12.00 -11.35
C GLU A 69 2.83 12.72 -12.59
N SER A 70 3.59 12.78 -13.68
CA SER A 70 3.11 13.25 -15.00
C SER A 70 1.86 12.52 -15.48
N ILE A 71 1.75 11.22 -15.22
CA ILE A 71 0.56 10.42 -15.58
C ILE A 71 -0.64 10.85 -14.74
N LYS A 72 -0.44 10.99 -13.42
CA LYS A 72 -1.49 11.36 -12.47
C LYS A 72 -2.00 12.79 -12.68
N THR A 73 -1.11 13.69 -13.12
CA THR A 73 -1.42 15.11 -13.38
C THR A 73 -1.80 15.40 -14.84
N GLN A 74 -1.57 14.45 -15.76
CA GLN A 74 -1.58 14.65 -17.22
C GLN A 74 -0.75 15.86 -17.70
N ARG A 75 0.39 16.10 -17.06
CA ARG A 75 1.34 17.18 -17.41
C ARG A 75 2.66 16.60 -17.90
N GLY A 76 3.39 17.38 -18.70
CA GLY A 76 4.66 16.96 -19.27
C GLY A 76 4.52 15.77 -20.22
N ASP A 77 5.54 14.90 -20.27
CA ASP A 77 5.60 13.77 -21.21
C ASP A 77 4.91 12.50 -20.68
N TYR A 78 3.68 12.64 -20.17
CA TYR A 78 2.97 11.53 -19.55
C TYR A 78 2.72 10.35 -20.51
N ARG A 79 2.58 10.61 -21.82
CA ARG A 79 2.39 9.56 -22.83
C ARG A 79 3.65 8.70 -22.99
N HIS A 80 4.84 9.29 -22.91
CA HIS A 80 6.09 8.55 -22.86
C HIS A 80 6.15 7.63 -21.63
N TYR A 81 5.80 8.16 -20.44
CA TYR A 81 5.79 7.35 -19.22
C TYR A 81 4.76 6.22 -19.25
N ILE A 82 3.59 6.40 -19.89
CA ILE A 82 2.64 5.31 -20.14
C ILE A 82 3.27 4.24 -21.04
N ALA A 83 3.97 4.62 -22.11
CA ALA A 83 4.64 3.68 -22.99
C ALA A 83 5.74 2.88 -22.27
N ASN A 84 6.51 3.54 -21.39
CA ASN A 84 7.51 2.86 -20.57
C ASN A 84 6.89 1.90 -19.55
N TYR A 85 5.76 2.28 -18.94
CA TYR A 85 5.00 1.42 -18.03
C TYR A 85 4.51 0.16 -18.77
N GLN A 86 3.93 0.32 -19.96
CA GLN A 86 3.53 -0.80 -20.81
C GLN A 86 4.71 -1.72 -21.15
N GLN A 87 5.88 -1.15 -21.49
CA GLN A 87 7.06 -1.96 -21.79
C GLN A 87 7.55 -2.74 -20.57
N SER A 88 7.50 -2.15 -19.38
CA SER A 88 7.83 -2.84 -18.13
C SER A 88 6.88 -4.01 -17.85
N ILE A 89 5.57 -3.84 -18.09
CA ILE A 89 4.59 -4.94 -18.04
C ILE A 89 4.97 -6.06 -19.02
N ARG A 90 5.30 -5.73 -20.27
CA ARG A 90 5.72 -6.74 -21.27
C ARG A 90 6.96 -7.50 -20.82
N ASN A 91 7.95 -6.79 -20.27
CA ASN A 91 9.20 -7.40 -19.79
C ASN A 91 8.96 -8.33 -18.60
N LEU A 92 8.09 -7.93 -17.65
CA LEU A 92 7.68 -8.77 -16.52
C LEU A 92 6.96 -10.04 -16.98
N GLY A 93 6.03 -9.90 -17.92
CA GLY A 93 5.30 -11.04 -18.49
C GLY A 93 6.22 -12.00 -19.23
N ALA A 94 7.19 -11.48 -19.99
CA ALA A 94 8.23 -12.28 -20.63
C ALA A 94 9.16 -12.99 -19.64
N CYS A 95 9.25 -12.51 -18.39
CA CYS A 95 9.98 -13.15 -17.30
C CYS A 95 9.10 -14.08 -16.43
N GLY A 96 7.83 -14.27 -16.80
CA GLY A 96 6.90 -15.16 -16.09
C GLY A 96 6.33 -14.59 -14.79
N ILE A 97 6.44 -13.29 -14.56
CA ILE A 97 5.77 -12.61 -13.44
C ILE A 97 4.37 -12.22 -13.89
N ASP A 98 3.35 -12.53 -13.07
CA ASP A 98 1.94 -12.47 -13.47
C ASP A 98 1.09 -11.50 -12.64
N THR A 99 1.65 -10.84 -11.62
CA THR A 99 0.89 -9.94 -10.73
C THR A 99 1.67 -8.67 -10.44
N VAL A 100 1.04 -7.53 -10.69
CA VAL A 100 1.62 -6.20 -10.45
C VAL A 100 0.71 -5.39 -9.53
N CYS A 101 1.20 -5.12 -8.33
CA CYS A 101 0.63 -4.14 -7.41
C CYS A 101 1.12 -2.73 -7.77
N TYR A 102 0.21 -1.76 -7.73
CA TYR A 102 0.48 -0.34 -7.97
C TYR A 102 -0.53 0.52 -7.21
N ASN A 103 -0.32 1.83 -7.10
CA ASN A 103 -1.31 2.77 -6.58
C ASN A 103 -1.41 4.01 -7.48
N PHE A 104 -2.45 4.81 -7.26
CA PHE A 104 -2.67 6.09 -7.95
C PHE A 104 -2.75 7.27 -6.96
N MET A 105 -2.11 7.13 -5.79
CA MET A 105 -2.11 8.17 -4.77
C MET A 105 -1.32 9.40 -5.26
N PRO A 106 -1.87 10.62 -5.20
CA PRO A 106 -1.18 11.81 -5.67
C PRO A 106 -0.13 12.29 -4.66
N VAL A 107 1.07 12.62 -5.14
CA VAL A 107 2.21 13.12 -4.36
C VAL A 107 2.71 12.15 -3.28
N LEU A 108 1.94 11.94 -2.21
CA LEU A 108 2.26 11.01 -1.12
C LEU A 108 1.65 9.63 -1.37
N ASP A 109 2.45 8.60 -1.18
CA ASP A 109 2.03 7.21 -1.07
C ASP A 109 1.33 6.99 0.30
N TRP A 110 1.73 6.01 1.10
CA TRP A 110 1.23 5.85 2.46
C TRP A 110 1.72 6.96 3.40
N THR A 111 0.86 7.43 4.32
CA THR A 111 1.18 8.56 5.21
C THR A 111 0.98 8.21 6.69
N ARG A 112 1.95 8.55 7.53
CA ARG A 112 1.92 8.42 9.01
C ARG A 112 2.58 9.66 9.62
N THR A 113 2.21 10.00 10.85
CA THR A 113 2.77 11.15 11.58
C THR A 113 3.84 10.72 12.59
N ASP A 114 3.74 9.49 13.10
CA ASP A 114 4.69 8.89 14.03
C ASP A 114 5.09 7.49 13.54
N LEU A 115 6.39 7.26 13.40
CA LEU A 115 6.98 6.02 12.91
C LEU A 115 7.53 5.13 14.04
N ALA A 116 7.44 5.59 15.30
CA ALA A 116 8.00 4.94 16.47
C ALA A 116 7.07 5.05 17.70
N TRP A 117 5.75 5.07 17.48
CA TRP A 117 4.75 5.22 18.54
C TRP A 117 4.78 4.01 19.48
N GLN A 118 5.00 4.23 20.77
CA GLN A 118 5.19 3.16 21.73
C GLN A 118 3.86 2.57 22.23
N LEU A 119 3.71 1.26 22.09
CA LEU A 119 2.59 0.48 22.62
C LEU A 119 2.77 0.17 24.11
N PRO A 120 1.68 -0.20 24.83
CA PRO A 120 1.74 -0.56 26.25
C PRO A 120 2.69 -1.73 26.58
N ASP A 121 2.93 -2.63 25.63
CA ASP A 121 3.85 -3.78 25.78
C ASP A 121 5.32 -3.42 25.49
N GLY A 122 5.59 -2.17 25.11
CA GLY A 122 6.92 -1.65 24.78
C GLY A 122 7.33 -1.81 23.32
N ALA A 123 6.54 -2.47 22.47
CA ALA A 123 6.76 -2.48 21.02
C ALA A 123 6.49 -1.09 20.41
N LYS A 124 6.95 -0.87 19.16
CA LYS A 124 6.66 0.36 18.42
C LYS A 124 5.78 0.08 17.20
N ALA A 125 4.79 0.92 16.99
CA ALA A 125 3.89 0.88 15.85
C ALA A 125 3.98 2.18 15.03
N LEU A 126 3.47 2.13 13.79
CA LEU A 126 3.22 3.34 13.02
C LEU A 126 1.88 3.93 13.45
N ARG A 127 1.78 5.26 13.50
CA ARG A 127 0.57 5.97 13.89
C ARG A 127 0.31 7.16 12.98
N PHE A 128 -0.95 7.36 12.65
CA PHE A 128 -1.47 8.59 12.07
C PHE A 128 -2.28 9.30 13.14
N ASP A 129 -1.77 10.44 13.60
CA ASP A 129 -2.45 11.35 14.51
C ASP A 129 -3.06 12.48 13.69
N HIS A 130 -4.40 12.59 13.72
CA HIS A 130 -5.10 13.62 12.97
C HIS A 130 -4.75 15.03 13.41
N ILE A 131 -4.55 15.26 14.70
CA ILE A 131 -4.22 16.58 15.24
C ILE A 131 -2.77 16.94 14.93
N ALA A 132 -1.84 15.98 14.99
CA ALA A 132 -0.46 16.22 14.55
C ALA A 132 -0.42 16.53 13.04
N PHE A 133 -1.20 15.82 12.23
CA PHE A 133 -1.30 16.09 10.79
C PHE A 133 -1.90 17.47 10.50
N ALA A 134 -2.95 17.86 11.23
CA ALA A 134 -3.53 19.21 11.17
C ALA A 134 -2.50 20.28 11.56
N ALA A 135 -1.73 20.05 12.63
CA ALA A 135 -0.67 20.95 13.06
C ALA A 135 0.41 21.12 11.98
N PHE A 136 0.79 20.03 11.33
CA PHE A 136 1.69 20.07 10.18
C PHE A 136 1.12 20.93 9.05
N GLU A 137 -0.11 20.68 8.61
CA GLU A 137 -0.70 21.43 7.49
C GLU A 137 -0.88 22.92 7.78
N LEU A 138 -1.40 23.26 8.96
CA LEU A 138 -1.79 24.62 9.32
C LEU A 138 -0.60 25.48 9.77
N HIS A 139 0.36 24.90 10.49
CA HIS A 139 1.40 25.64 11.21
C HIS A 139 2.83 25.35 10.78
N ILE A 140 3.08 24.29 10.00
CA ILE A 140 4.43 23.97 9.48
C ILE A 140 4.48 24.18 7.97
N LEU A 141 3.60 23.51 7.22
CA LEU A 141 3.50 23.62 5.77
C LEU A 141 2.85 24.94 5.34
N HIS A 142 1.92 25.45 6.15
CA HIS A 142 1.09 26.61 5.84
C HIS A 142 0.38 26.48 4.49
N ARG A 143 -0.19 25.30 4.21
CA ARG A 143 -0.84 25.05 2.92
C ARG A 143 -2.02 26.01 2.72
N PRO A 144 -2.09 26.74 1.60
CA PRO A 144 -3.21 27.62 1.30
C PRO A 144 -4.55 26.85 1.32
N GLY A 145 -5.53 27.38 2.05
CA GLY A 145 -6.88 26.79 2.15
C GLY A 145 -7.02 25.60 3.11
N ALA A 146 -5.94 25.16 3.78
CA ALA A 146 -6.01 24.00 4.69
C ALA A 146 -7.01 24.17 5.83
N ALA A 147 -7.25 25.40 6.30
CA ALA A 147 -8.24 25.68 7.35
C ALA A 147 -9.68 25.25 6.98
N ASN A 148 -9.99 25.04 5.69
CA ASN A 148 -11.30 24.57 5.26
C ASN A 148 -11.51 23.06 5.48
N ASP A 149 -10.43 22.31 5.72
CA ASP A 149 -10.46 20.85 5.88
C ASP A 149 -10.61 20.42 7.35
N TYR A 150 -10.53 21.39 8.29
CA TYR A 150 -10.55 21.17 9.73
C TYR A 150 -11.63 22.03 10.38
N ASP A 151 -12.38 21.47 11.33
CA ASP A 151 -13.34 22.27 12.10
C ASP A 151 -12.66 23.18 13.13
N ALA A 152 -13.44 24.06 13.78
CA ALA A 152 -12.89 25.02 14.74
C ALA A 152 -12.24 24.36 15.97
N GLN A 153 -12.72 23.18 16.38
CA GLN A 153 -12.10 22.44 17.48
C GLN A 153 -10.76 21.86 17.03
N GLU A 154 -10.73 21.19 15.88
CA GLU A 154 -9.52 20.62 15.30
C GLU A 154 -8.43 21.68 15.05
N GLN A 155 -8.82 22.87 14.58
CA GLN A 155 -7.89 23.99 14.40
C GLN A 155 -7.29 24.48 15.73
N ASN A 156 -8.10 24.58 16.79
CA ASN A 156 -7.62 24.97 18.12
C ASN A 156 -6.70 23.91 18.73
N GLU A 157 -7.06 22.62 18.59
CA GLU A 157 -6.24 21.50 19.04
C GLU A 157 -4.91 21.44 18.28
N ALA A 158 -4.92 21.65 16.97
CA ALA A 158 -3.72 21.71 16.14
C ALA A 158 -2.78 22.86 16.54
N ALA A 159 -3.33 24.04 16.82
CA ALA A 159 -2.55 25.19 17.29
C ALA A 159 -1.93 24.93 18.66
N ALA A 160 -2.69 24.34 19.59
CA ALA A 160 -2.19 23.94 20.91
C ALA A 160 -1.10 22.86 20.79
N TYR A 161 -1.31 21.87 19.91
CA TYR A 161 -0.33 20.83 19.62
C TYR A 161 0.96 21.44 19.10
N PHE A 162 0.91 22.30 18.08
CA PHE A 162 2.07 22.97 17.50
C PHE A 162 2.83 23.82 18.52
N HIS A 163 2.15 24.63 19.33
CA HIS A 163 2.80 25.45 20.35
C HIS A 163 3.51 24.65 21.45
N ALA A 164 3.12 23.38 21.64
CA ALA A 164 3.78 22.48 22.59
C ALA A 164 4.98 21.72 21.98
N MET A 165 5.18 21.78 20.66
CA MET A 165 6.27 21.06 19.98
C MET A 165 7.62 21.75 20.19
N THR A 166 8.68 20.96 20.36
CA THR A 166 10.06 21.44 20.24
C THR A 166 10.46 21.55 18.76
N PRO A 167 11.52 22.30 18.41
CA PRO A 167 12.05 22.34 17.05
C PRO A 167 12.37 20.95 16.48
N GLU A 168 12.92 20.05 17.29
CA GLU A 168 13.26 18.68 16.87
C GLU A 168 12.01 17.84 16.60
N ALA A 169 10.92 18.07 17.35
CA ALA A 169 9.63 17.42 17.11
C ALA A 169 9.00 17.91 15.79
N ILE A 170 9.14 19.21 15.47
CA ILE A 170 8.68 19.79 14.19
C ILE A 170 9.44 19.16 13.02
N GLU A 171 10.76 19.06 13.11
CA GLU A 171 11.59 18.42 12.09
C GLU A 171 11.22 16.93 11.93
N THR A 172 11.01 16.23 13.04
CA THR A 172 10.64 14.81 13.03
C THR A 172 9.27 14.57 12.39
N LEU A 173 8.25 15.36 12.76
CA LEU A 173 6.92 15.28 12.16
C LEU A 173 6.97 15.56 10.66
N THR A 174 7.71 16.61 10.27
CA THR A 174 7.92 16.98 8.87
C THR A 174 8.54 15.82 8.09
N ARG A 175 9.66 15.28 8.59
CA ARG A 175 10.36 14.13 7.98
C ARG A 175 9.45 12.91 7.88
N ASN A 176 8.66 12.60 8.90
CA ASN A 176 7.78 11.44 8.90
C ASN A 176 6.68 11.55 7.83
N ILE A 177 6.08 12.73 7.66
CA ILE A 177 5.01 12.94 6.67
C ILE A 177 5.57 12.91 5.24
N ILE A 178 6.71 13.54 5.00
CA ILE A 178 7.34 13.56 3.65
C ILE A 178 8.06 12.25 3.29
N ALA A 179 8.33 11.37 4.25
CA ALA A 179 8.93 10.05 4.00
C ALA A 179 8.06 9.16 3.11
N GLY A 180 6.77 9.46 2.98
CA GLY A 180 5.83 8.76 2.09
C GLY A 180 5.93 9.17 0.61
N LEU A 181 6.89 10.03 0.21
CA LEU A 181 7.06 10.42 -1.19
C LEU A 181 7.65 9.27 -2.03
N PRO A 182 7.16 9.02 -3.26
CA PRO A 182 7.82 8.11 -4.19
C PRO A 182 9.27 8.51 -4.41
N GLY A 183 10.22 7.60 -4.14
CA GLY A 183 11.65 7.93 -4.22
C GLY A 183 12.18 8.75 -3.04
N ALA A 184 11.49 8.79 -1.89
CA ALA A 184 11.88 9.53 -0.69
C ALA A 184 13.28 9.24 -0.13
N GLU A 185 14.02 8.26 -0.67
CA GLU A 185 15.47 8.16 -0.44
C GLU A 185 16.23 9.43 -0.87
N GLU A 186 15.65 10.27 -1.73
CA GLU A 186 16.24 11.53 -2.20
C GLU A 186 15.92 12.77 -1.32
N GLY A 187 15.09 12.65 -0.27
CA GLY A 187 14.87 13.70 0.74
C GLY A 187 14.29 15.02 0.19
N TYR A 188 12.98 15.17 0.20
CA TYR A 188 12.32 16.40 -0.24
C TYR A 188 12.38 17.52 0.80
N THR A 189 12.52 18.77 0.38
CA THR A 189 12.29 19.95 1.25
C THR A 189 10.80 20.28 1.32
N LEU A 190 10.37 21.08 2.31
CA LEU A 190 8.99 21.57 2.41
C LEU A 190 8.57 22.39 1.17
N GLU A 191 9.48 23.17 0.61
CA GLU A 191 9.22 23.96 -0.60
C GLU A 191 9.03 23.06 -1.82
N GLN A 192 9.87 22.04 -1.98
CA GLN A 192 9.71 21.05 -3.04
C GLN A 192 8.39 20.29 -2.87
N PHE A 193 8.05 19.92 -1.64
CA PHE A 193 6.79 19.26 -1.34
C PHE A 193 5.59 20.13 -1.70
N GLN A 194 5.57 21.40 -1.27
CA GLN A 194 4.53 22.36 -1.64
C GLN A 194 4.44 22.56 -3.15
N ALA A 195 5.57 22.56 -3.86
CA ALA A 195 5.61 22.64 -5.32
C ALA A 195 5.00 21.40 -5.99
N GLN A 196 5.19 20.20 -5.43
CA GLN A 196 4.51 18.98 -5.91
C GLN A 196 2.99 19.07 -5.68
N LEU A 197 2.55 19.54 -4.50
CA LEU A 197 1.11 19.74 -4.22
C LEU A 197 0.46 20.69 -5.23
N SER A 198 1.15 21.79 -5.57
CA SER A 198 0.64 22.81 -6.52
C SER A 198 0.48 22.27 -7.95
N GLN A 199 1.08 21.11 -8.29
CA GLN A 199 0.83 20.47 -9.57
C GLN A 199 -0.58 19.90 -9.71
N TYR A 200 -1.30 19.74 -8.59
CA TYR A 200 -2.67 19.26 -8.53
C TYR A 200 -3.70 20.39 -8.50
N ASP A 201 -3.28 21.66 -8.58
CA ASP A 201 -4.20 22.79 -8.68
C ASP A 201 -5.13 22.61 -9.90
N GLY A 202 -6.44 22.64 -9.65
CA GLY A 202 -7.48 22.42 -10.65
C GLY A 202 -7.81 20.94 -10.94
N ILE A 203 -7.17 19.98 -10.27
CA ILE A 203 -7.46 18.56 -10.40
C ILE A 203 -8.28 18.09 -9.19
N ASP A 204 -9.59 18.00 -9.37
CA ASP A 204 -10.49 17.46 -8.36
C ASP A 204 -10.64 15.92 -8.47
N LYS A 205 -11.58 15.35 -7.70
CA LYS A 205 -11.85 13.89 -7.72
C LYS A 205 -12.23 13.39 -9.12
N ALA A 206 -13.00 14.16 -9.89
CA ALA A 206 -13.44 13.77 -11.22
C ALA A 206 -12.28 13.83 -12.21
N GLY A 207 -11.51 14.92 -12.20
CA GLY A 207 -10.30 15.06 -13.02
C GLY A 207 -9.28 13.95 -12.77
N LEU A 208 -8.98 13.63 -11.50
CA LEU A 208 -8.05 12.54 -11.19
C LEU A 208 -8.58 11.17 -11.66
N ARG A 209 -9.90 10.95 -11.59
CA ARG A 209 -10.55 9.75 -12.14
C ARG A 209 -10.43 9.66 -13.65
N GLU A 210 -10.62 10.77 -14.38
CA GLU A 210 -10.40 10.82 -15.83
C GLU A 210 -8.95 10.47 -16.20
N HIS A 211 -7.99 11.01 -15.44
CA HIS A 211 -6.56 10.70 -15.64
C HIS A 211 -6.25 9.22 -15.40
N MET A 212 -6.79 8.63 -14.33
CA MET A 212 -6.64 7.21 -14.05
C MET A 212 -7.36 6.34 -15.09
N ALA A 213 -8.50 6.77 -15.62
CA ALA A 213 -9.22 6.06 -16.67
C ALA A 213 -8.38 5.96 -17.96
N GLU A 214 -7.75 7.05 -18.41
CA GLU A 214 -6.86 7.02 -19.59
C GLU A 214 -5.67 6.08 -19.35
N PHE A 215 -5.07 6.13 -18.15
CA PHE A 215 -4.00 5.23 -17.77
C PHE A 215 -4.45 3.75 -17.85
N LEU A 216 -5.56 3.40 -17.22
CA LEU A 216 -6.11 2.03 -17.20
C LEU A 216 -6.44 1.53 -18.61
N GLN A 217 -7.10 2.35 -19.42
CA GLN A 217 -7.44 2.00 -20.80
C GLN A 217 -6.19 1.72 -21.64
N ALA A 218 -5.06 2.37 -21.33
CA ALA A 218 -3.79 2.12 -22.00
C ALA A 218 -3.05 0.89 -21.47
N ILE A 219 -3.09 0.60 -20.16
CA ILE A 219 -2.24 -0.46 -19.56
C ILE A 219 -2.94 -1.82 -19.41
N VAL A 220 -4.26 -1.85 -19.18
CA VAL A 220 -4.99 -3.11 -18.93
C VAL A 220 -4.94 -4.05 -20.14
N PRO A 221 -5.13 -3.60 -21.41
CA PRO A 221 -5.00 -4.49 -22.56
C PRO A 221 -3.59 -5.09 -22.71
N VAL A 222 -2.55 -4.33 -22.35
CA VAL A 222 -1.17 -4.82 -22.38
C VAL A 222 -0.97 -5.89 -21.30
N ALA A 223 -1.43 -5.63 -20.07
CA ALA A 223 -1.38 -6.59 -18.97
C ALA A 223 -2.09 -7.89 -19.34
N GLU A 224 -3.30 -7.80 -19.93
CA GLU A 224 -4.06 -8.94 -20.44
C GLU A 224 -3.29 -9.75 -21.49
N SER A 225 -2.72 -9.07 -22.50
CA SER A 225 -1.91 -9.73 -23.54
C SER A 225 -0.67 -10.45 -23.02
N CYS A 226 -0.16 -10.03 -21.86
CA CYS A 226 1.02 -10.59 -21.19
C CYS A 226 0.66 -11.61 -20.10
N GLY A 227 -0.63 -11.88 -19.87
CA GLY A 227 -1.08 -12.76 -18.78
C GLY A 227 -0.89 -12.18 -17.38
N ILE A 228 -0.68 -10.87 -17.26
CA ILE A 228 -0.49 -10.15 -15.98
C ILE A 228 -1.82 -9.64 -15.47
N VAL A 229 -2.12 -9.89 -14.20
CA VAL A 229 -3.19 -9.18 -13.49
C VAL A 229 -2.62 -7.96 -12.75
N LEU A 230 -3.29 -6.83 -12.91
CA LEU A 230 -3.02 -5.61 -12.17
C LEU A 230 -3.83 -5.62 -10.88
N ALA A 231 -3.21 -5.22 -9.78
CA ALA A 231 -3.79 -5.25 -8.45
C ALA A 231 -3.62 -3.88 -7.77
N VAL A 232 -4.54 -2.95 -8.03
CA VAL A 232 -4.43 -1.60 -7.47
C VAL A 232 -4.57 -1.64 -5.94
N HIS A 233 -3.63 -1.01 -5.25
CA HIS A 233 -3.62 -0.82 -3.81
C HIS A 233 -4.44 0.42 -3.44
N PRO A 234 -5.24 0.36 -2.36
CA PRO A 234 -5.99 1.51 -1.90
C PRO A 234 -5.13 2.66 -1.41
N ASP A 235 -5.78 3.80 -1.30
CA ASP A 235 -5.28 4.98 -0.60
C ASP A 235 -5.01 4.69 0.89
N ASP A 236 -3.89 5.17 1.45
CA ASP A 236 -3.56 5.03 2.88
C ASP A 236 -3.08 6.34 3.53
N PRO A 237 -3.90 7.06 4.32
CA PRO A 237 -5.28 6.74 4.67
C PRO A 237 -6.27 6.89 3.49
N PRO A 238 -7.41 6.16 3.49
CA PRO A 238 -8.40 6.17 2.41
C PRO A 238 -9.35 7.38 2.47
N ARG A 239 -8.77 8.58 2.48
CA ARG A 239 -9.50 9.86 2.48
C ARG A 239 -8.66 10.95 1.83
N PRO A 240 -9.28 12.02 1.28
CA PRO A 240 -8.54 13.20 0.85
C PRO A 240 -7.70 13.76 1.99
N ILE A 241 -6.46 14.15 1.68
CA ILE A 241 -5.51 14.81 2.57
C ILE A 241 -4.75 15.87 1.77
N LEU A 242 -4.27 16.93 2.41
CA LEU A 242 -3.48 17.99 1.74
C LEU A 242 -4.22 18.72 0.60
N GLY A 243 -5.55 18.72 0.61
CA GLY A 243 -6.36 19.23 -0.50
C GLY A 243 -6.31 18.36 -1.77
N LEU A 244 -5.68 17.19 -1.72
CA LEU A 244 -5.57 16.27 -2.85
C LEU A 244 -6.72 15.25 -2.85
N PRO A 245 -7.30 14.92 -4.03
CA PRO A 245 -8.26 13.83 -4.13
C PRO A 245 -7.59 12.48 -3.91
N ARG A 246 -8.30 11.55 -3.27
CA ARG A 246 -7.93 10.14 -3.13
C ARG A 246 -9.09 9.29 -3.67
N ILE A 247 -8.81 8.47 -4.68
CA ILE A 247 -9.81 7.88 -5.60
C ILE A 247 -9.88 6.35 -5.60
N VAL A 248 -9.17 5.69 -4.68
CA VAL A 248 -9.21 4.25 -4.41
C VAL A 248 -9.37 4.04 -2.90
N SER A 249 -10.44 4.60 -2.34
CA SER A 249 -10.65 4.72 -0.89
C SER A 249 -11.88 3.96 -0.38
N THR A 250 -12.84 3.68 -1.25
CA THR A 250 -14.19 3.21 -0.90
C THR A 250 -14.68 2.09 -1.82
N GLN A 251 -15.79 1.44 -1.44
CA GLN A 251 -16.45 0.45 -2.30
C GLN A 251 -16.91 1.07 -3.63
N GLU A 252 -17.38 2.31 -3.62
CA GLU A 252 -17.80 3.03 -4.83
C GLU A 252 -16.62 3.28 -5.78
N ASP A 253 -15.43 3.52 -5.24
CA ASP A 253 -14.22 3.66 -6.06
C ASP A 253 -13.83 2.33 -6.71
N MET A 254 -13.95 1.20 -5.99
CA MET A 254 -13.75 -0.13 -6.55
C MET A 254 -14.75 -0.45 -7.67
N GLN A 255 -16.02 -0.08 -7.48
CA GLN A 255 -17.06 -0.25 -8.50
C GLN A 255 -16.74 0.60 -9.74
N TRP A 256 -16.38 1.86 -9.55
CA TRP A 256 -16.00 2.76 -10.65
C TRP A 256 -14.80 2.21 -11.45
N LEU A 257 -13.78 1.66 -10.78
CA LEU A 257 -12.62 1.04 -11.45
C LEU A 257 -13.00 -0.15 -12.31
N LYS A 258 -13.87 -1.02 -11.78
CA LYS A 258 -14.40 -2.18 -12.50
C LYS A 258 -15.19 -1.76 -13.75
N GLU A 259 -16.02 -0.73 -13.64
CA GLU A 259 -16.82 -0.21 -14.75
C GLU A 259 -15.99 0.54 -15.80
N THR A 260 -14.89 1.17 -15.39
CA THR A 260 -14.01 1.93 -16.28
C THR A 260 -13.28 1.03 -17.29
N VAL A 261 -12.79 -0.13 -16.84
CA VAL A 261 -12.24 -1.18 -17.72
C VAL A 261 -12.65 -2.55 -17.19
N ASP A 262 -13.68 -3.14 -17.81
CA ASP A 262 -14.23 -4.44 -17.42
C ASP A 262 -13.41 -5.62 -17.97
N SER A 263 -12.17 -5.76 -17.49
CA SER A 263 -11.32 -6.93 -17.72
C SER A 263 -10.88 -7.50 -16.38
N LEU A 264 -10.83 -8.83 -16.21
CA LEU A 264 -10.33 -9.45 -14.98
C LEU A 264 -8.86 -9.12 -14.70
N HIS A 265 -8.12 -8.63 -15.69
CA HIS A 265 -6.76 -8.13 -15.52
C HIS A 265 -6.70 -6.75 -14.86
N ASN A 266 -7.84 -6.08 -14.70
CA ASN A 266 -8.03 -4.90 -13.87
C ASN A 266 -8.67 -5.30 -12.53
N GLY A 267 -7.84 -5.45 -11.49
CA GLY A 267 -8.29 -5.88 -10.18
C GLY A 267 -7.57 -5.17 -9.03
N PHE A 268 -7.65 -5.77 -7.85
CA PHE A 268 -7.39 -5.11 -6.58
C PHE A 268 -6.33 -5.85 -5.76
N THR A 269 -5.47 -5.07 -5.13
CA THR A 269 -4.81 -5.45 -3.89
C THR A 269 -5.76 -5.12 -2.76
N PHE A 270 -6.34 -6.14 -2.11
CA PHE A 270 -7.26 -5.93 -0.99
C PHE A 270 -6.46 -5.70 0.29
N CYS A 271 -6.10 -4.44 0.54
CA CYS A 271 -5.40 -4.05 1.77
C CYS A 271 -6.40 -3.70 2.87
N THR A 272 -6.56 -4.65 3.79
CA THR A 272 -7.44 -4.56 4.96
C THR A 272 -7.01 -3.44 5.91
N GLY A 273 -5.71 -3.21 6.07
CA GLY A 273 -5.19 -2.16 6.93
C GLY A 273 -5.49 -0.75 6.44
N SER A 274 -5.47 -0.53 5.12
CA SER A 274 -5.79 0.76 4.51
C SER A 274 -7.30 0.98 4.43
N TYR A 275 -8.05 0.10 3.74
CA TYR A 275 -9.51 0.24 3.65
C TYR A 275 -10.17 0.28 5.04
N GLY A 276 -9.66 -0.50 5.99
CA GLY A 276 -10.19 -0.62 7.35
C GLY A 276 -9.95 0.57 8.26
N VAL A 277 -9.17 1.58 7.83
CA VAL A 277 -9.02 2.84 8.58
C VAL A 277 -10.38 3.50 8.80
N ARG A 278 -11.29 3.40 7.82
CA ARG A 278 -12.62 4.02 7.92
C ARG A 278 -13.67 3.00 8.32
N GLN A 279 -14.56 3.43 9.20
CA GLN A 279 -15.64 2.58 9.71
C GLN A 279 -16.73 2.31 8.66
N ASP A 280 -16.91 3.20 7.68
CA ASP A 280 -17.92 3.06 6.61
C ASP A 280 -17.55 2.01 5.55
N ASN A 281 -16.30 1.53 5.53
CA ASN A 281 -15.86 0.41 4.69
C ASN A 281 -16.14 -0.93 5.38
N ASP A 282 -17.22 -1.61 4.98
CA ASP A 282 -17.50 -2.99 5.39
C ASP A 282 -16.59 -3.97 4.61
N LEU A 283 -15.44 -4.29 5.19
CA LEU A 283 -14.40 -5.05 4.49
C LEU A 283 -14.83 -6.44 4.04
N VAL A 284 -15.71 -7.11 4.79
CA VAL A 284 -16.20 -8.43 4.41
C VAL A 284 -17.09 -8.31 3.18
N LYS A 285 -18.05 -7.37 3.19
CA LYS A 285 -18.92 -7.14 2.02
C LYS A 285 -18.16 -6.61 0.81
N MET A 286 -17.18 -5.73 1.02
CA MET A 286 -16.29 -5.27 -0.06
C MET A 286 -15.51 -6.44 -0.66
N ALA A 287 -14.94 -7.32 0.18
CA ALA A 287 -14.24 -8.50 -0.30
C ALA A 287 -15.18 -9.44 -1.07
N GLU A 288 -16.42 -9.63 -0.61
CA GLU A 288 -17.43 -10.47 -1.29
C GLU A 288 -17.81 -9.89 -2.65
N ALA A 289 -18.05 -8.58 -2.73
CA ALA A 289 -18.50 -7.90 -3.94
C ALA A 289 -17.46 -7.90 -5.07
N PHE A 290 -16.17 -7.95 -4.72
CA PHE A 290 -15.05 -7.85 -5.66
C PHE A 290 -14.11 -9.07 -5.63
N ALA A 291 -14.53 -10.18 -5.02
CA ALA A 291 -13.72 -11.38 -4.83
C ALA A 291 -13.07 -11.90 -6.13
N ASP A 292 -13.80 -11.85 -7.25
CA ASP A 292 -13.31 -12.31 -8.57
C ASP A 292 -12.12 -11.50 -9.10
N ARG A 293 -11.85 -10.34 -8.51
CA ARG A 293 -10.80 -9.38 -8.89
C ARG A 293 -9.79 -9.10 -7.79
N ILE A 294 -9.89 -9.75 -6.64
CA ILE A 294 -8.82 -9.71 -5.63
C ILE A 294 -7.68 -10.58 -6.13
N HIS A 295 -6.57 -9.95 -6.50
CA HIS A 295 -5.38 -10.63 -7.06
C HIS A 295 -4.20 -10.63 -6.11
N PHE A 296 -4.29 -9.84 -5.04
CA PHE A 296 -3.29 -9.76 -3.99
C PHE A 296 -3.97 -9.26 -2.71
N ALA A 297 -3.50 -9.69 -1.54
CA ALA A 297 -4.06 -9.26 -0.25
C ALA A 297 -2.96 -8.78 0.70
N HIS A 298 -3.21 -7.65 1.35
CA HIS A 298 -2.44 -7.20 2.51
C HIS A 298 -3.32 -7.40 3.73
N LEU A 299 -2.92 -8.34 4.58
CA LEU A 299 -3.71 -8.78 5.72
C LEU A 299 -3.04 -8.28 6.99
N ARG A 300 -3.39 -7.06 7.39
CA ARG A 300 -3.00 -6.39 8.64
C ARG A 300 -4.22 -5.65 9.21
N SER A 301 -4.12 -5.11 10.42
CA SER A 301 -5.19 -4.29 10.99
C SER A 301 -4.65 -2.97 11.53
N THR A 302 -5.45 -1.92 11.39
CA THR A 302 -5.31 -0.69 12.16
C THR A 302 -6.30 -0.69 13.32
N LEU A 303 -6.14 0.23 14.26
CA LEU A 303 -7.10 0.52 15.32
C LEU A 303 -7.33 2.03 15.37
N ARG A 304 -8.57 2.45 15.14
CA ARG A 304 -9.01 3.84 15.33
C ARG A 304 -8.96 4.21 16.80
N GLU A 305 -8.65 5.48 17.05
CA GLU A 305 -8.56 6.03 18.39
C GLU A 305 -9.83 6.82 18.76
N ALA A 306 -9.80 7.54 19.89
CA ALA A 306 -10.92 8.35 20.34
C ALA A 306 -11.36 9.38 19.28
N ASN A 307 -10.40 10.00 18.58
CA ASN A 307 -10.67 10.69 17.33
C ASN A 307 -10.67 9.65 16.19
N PRO A 308 -11.79 9.41 15.49
CA PRO A 308 -11.91 8.35 14.49
C PRO A 308 -11.06 8.57 13.23
N LYS A 309 -10.49 9.77 13.02
CA LYS A 309 -9.52 10.06 11.95
C LYS A 309 -8.09 9.69 12.35
N SER A 310 -7.83 9.51 13.65
CA SER A 310 -6.55 9.03 14.19
C SER A 310 -6.57 7.51 14.32
N PHE A 311 -5.46 6.87 14.00
CA PHE A 311 -5.31 5.42 14.07
C PHE A 311 -3.85 5.02 14.20
N HIS A 312 -3.60 3.85 14.76
CA HIS A 312 -2.28 3.20 14.75
C HIS A 312 -2.36 1.80 14.16
N GLU A 313 -1.21 1.27 13.73
CA GLU A 313 -1.10 -0.14 13.34
C GLU A 313 -1.34 -1.00 14.58
N ALA A 314 -2.33 -1.90 14.51
CA ALA A 314 -2.67 -2.80 15.59
C ALA A 314 -1.94 -4.15 15.43
N ALA A 315 -2.07 -5.04 16.42
CA ALA A 315 -1.78 -6.45 16.17
C ALA A 315 -2.76 -6.99 15.11
N HIS A 316 -2.34 -7.93 14.27
CA HIS A 316 -3.10 -8.38 13.09
C HIS A 316 -4.51 -8.89 13.40
N LEU A 317 -4.71 -9.47 14.58
CA LEU A 317 -6.01 -9.96 15.06
C LEU A 317 -6.61 -9.11 16.20
N GLY A 318 -6.00 -7.95 16.49
CA GLY A 318 -6.35 -7.10 17.65
C GLY A 318 -6.81 -5.69 17.30
N GLY A 319 -7.05 -5.40 16.02
CA GLY A 319 -7.56 -4.10 15.58
C GLY A 319 -9.01 -4.15 15.10
N ASP A 320 -9.39 -3.18 14.28
CA ASP A 320 -10.76 -2.99 13.77
C ASP A 320 -11.18 -4.00 12.67
N VAL A 321 -10.23 -4.71 12.06
CA VAL A 321 -10.50 -5.60 10.93
C VAL A 321 -11.07 -6.95 11.42
N ASP A 322 -12.22 -7.36 10.89
CA ASP A 322 -12.67 -8.77 10.95
C ASP A 322 -11.79 -9.64 10.04
N MET A 323 -10.60 -9.97 10.54
CA MET A 323 -9.61 -10.74 9.78
C MET A 323 -10.12 -12.14 9.44
N VAL A 324 -10.91 -12.75 10.32
CA VAL A 324 -11.48 -14.09 10.10
C VAL A 324 -12.49 -14.05 8.97
N GLY A 325 -13.39 -13.06 8.97
CA GLY A 325 -14.36 -12.84 7.90
C GLY A 325 -13.69 -12.62 6.55
N VAL A 326 -12.72 -11.71 6.47
CA VAL A 326 -12.02 -11.41 5.20
C VAL A 326 -11.25 -12.64 4.68
N VAL A 327 -10.51 -13.35 5.55
CA VAL A 327 -9.79 -14.57 5.14
C VAL A 327 -10.77 -15.65 4.64
N LYS A 328 -11.94 -15.79 5.28
CA LYS A 328 -12.97 -16.74 4.83
C LYS A 328 -13.45 -16.42 3.41
N VAL A 329 -13.67 -15.15 3.09
CA VAL A 329 -14.08 -14.72 1.73
C VAL A 329 -12.99 -15.04 0.71
N ILE A 330 -11.73 -14.72 1.01
CA ILE A 330 -10.59 -15.02 0.12
C ILE A 330 -10.48 -16.53 -0.12
N LEU A 331 -10.67 -17.37 0.91
CA LEU A 331 -10.64 -18.82 0.77
C LEU A 331 -11.81 -19.38 -0.05
N ALA A 332 -13.01 -18.84 0.13
CA ALA A 332 -14.16 -19.21 -0.68
C ALA A 332 -13.92 -18.89 -2.16
N GLU A 333 -13.32 -17.73 -2.44
CA GLU A 333 -12.95 -17.35 -3.80
C GLU A 333 -11.86 -18.26 -4.39
N GLU A 334 -10.83 -18.61 -3.62
CA GLU A 334 -9.83 -19.58 -4.07
C GLU A 334 -10.46 -20.94 -4.42
N GLN A 335 -11.40 -21.43 -3.60
CA GLN A 335 -12.11 -22.68 -3.87
C GLN A 335 -12.92 -22.57 -5.16
N ARG A 336 -13.65 -21.47 -5.35
CA ARG A 336 -14.40 -21.18 -6.59
C ARG A 336 -13.47 -21.16 -7.81
N ARG A 337 -12.33 -20.49 -7.73
CA ARG A 337 -11.30 -20.45 -8.79
C ARG A 337 -10.77 -21.85 -9.11
N ARG A 338 -10.47 -22.67 -8.09
CA ARG A 338 -10.01 -24.07 -8.26
C ARG A 338 -11.03 -24.94 -8.96
N GLN A 339 -12.31 -24.83 -8.62
CA GLN A 339 -13.42 -25.54 -9.29
C GLN A 339 -13.54 -25.15 -10.78
N GLN A 340 -13.09 -23.96 -11.15
CA GLN A 340 -13.02 -23.47 -12.54
C GLN A 340 -11.67 -23.80 -13.23
N GLY A 341 -10.82 -24.60 -12.61
CA GLY A 341 -9.51 -24.99 -13.15
C GLY A 341 -8.39 -23.97 -12.94
N LYS A 342 -8.65 -22.82 -12.30
CA LYS A 342 -7.63 -21.82 -11.95
C LYS A 342 -6.98 -22.20 -10.63
N ARG A 343 -5.72 -22.64 -10.67
CA ARG A 343 -5.01 -23.17 -9.48
C ARG A 343 -4.20 -22.14 -8.70
N ARG A 344 -3.91 -20.98 -9.29
CA ARG A 344 -3.11 -19.93 -8.64
C ARG A 344 -3.86 -19.41 -7.41
N ALA A 345 -3.25 -19.60 -6.24
CA ALA A 345 -3.74 -19.05 -4.98
C ALA A 345 -3.64 -17.52 -5.00
N ILE A 346 -4.46 -16.85 -4.21
CA ILE A 346 -4.32 -15.40 -4.02
C ILE A 346 -3.10 -15.20 -3.10
N PRO A 347 -2.04 -14.51 -3.57
CA PRO A 347 -0.92 -14.16 -2.71
C PRO A 347 -1.39 -13.23 -1.61
N MET A 348 -0.84 -13.41 -0.41
CA MET A 348 -1.04 -12.50 0.72
C MET A 348 0.31 -12.16 1.35
N ARG A 349 0.44 -10.95 1.87
CA ARG A 349 1.53 -10.58 2.78
C ARG A 349 0.98 -10.05 4.10
N PRO A 350 1.70 -10.19 5.24
CA PRO A 350 1.29 -9.63 6.54
C PRO A 350 1.33 -8.08 6.57
N ASP A 351 1.79 -7.49 5.47
CA ASP A 351 2.00 -6.06 5.28
C ASP A 351 2.98 -5.43 6.28
N HIS A 352 2.47 -4.74 7.29
CA HIS A 352 3.25 -4.11 8.35
C HIS A 352 3.27 -4.98 9.61
N GLY A 353 4.31 -4.80 10.43
CA GLY A 353 4.41 -5.39 11.75
C GLY A 353 5.04 -4.43 12.74
N HIS A 354 4.67 -4.56 14.02
CA HIS A 354 5.29 -3.76 15.08
C HIS A 354 6.78 -4.06 15.17
N GLN A 355 7.58 -3.03 15.45
CA GLN A 355 8.98 -3.21 15.82
C GLN A 355 9.02 -3.75 17.26
N MET A 356 9.49 -4.98 17.44
CA MET A 356 9.45 -5.69 18.71
C MET A 356 10.68 -6.60 18.89
N LEU A 357 10.95 -7.02 20.13
CA LEU A 357 12.09 -7.87 20.50
C LEU A 357 13.41 -7.30 19.95
N ASP A 358 14.29 -8.13 19.38
CA ASP A 358 15.60 -7.72 18.87
C ASP A 358 15.53 -6.58 17.84
N ASP A 359 14.41 -6.45 17.12
CA ASP A 359 14.26 -5.37 16.14
C ASP A 359 14.16 -3.99 16.79
N LEU A 360 13.81 -3.87 18.08
CA LEU A 360 13.83 -2.59 18.82
C LEU A 360 15.23 -1.98 18.95
N HIS A 361 16.27 -2.80 18.79
CA HIS A 361 17.67 -2.40 18.87
C HIS A 361 18.31 -2.16 17.49
N LYS A 362 17.51 -2.16 16.42
CA LYS A 362 17.96 -1.99 15.03
C LYS A 362 17.42 -0.69 14.43
N LYS A 363 18.16 -0.15 13.45
CA LYS A 363 17.57 0.78 12.47
C LYS A 363 16.76 -0.05 11.47
N THR A 364 15.45 0.15 11.45
CA THR A 364 14.53 -0.64 10.61
C THR A 364 13.85 0.24 9.56
N ASN A 365 13.43 -0.36 8.46
CA ASN A 365 12.43 0.25 7.59
C ASN A 365 11.10 0.35 8.37
N PRO A 366 10.47 1.54 8.51
CA PRO A 366 9.28 1.73 9.34
C PRO A 366 8.15 0.75 8.99
N GLY A 367 7.69 -0.04 9.96
CA GLY A 367 6.66 -1.08 9.75
C GLY A 367 7.14 -2.36 9.07
N TYR A 368 8.40 -2.40 8.59
CA TYR A 368 8.98 -3.51 7.83
C TYR A 368 10.05 -4.30 8.60
N SER A 369 10.10 -4.17 9.93
CA SER A 369 10.89 -5.09 10.77
C SER A 369 10.44 -6.55 10.59
N ALA A 370 11.31 -7.51 10.89
CA ALA A 370 11.06 -8.92 10.60
C ALA A 370 10.11 -9.55 11.63
N ILE A 371 10.37 -9.36 12.92
CA ILE A 371 9.73 -10.14 13.98
C ILE A 371 8.22 -9.85 14.05
N GLY A 372 7.82 -8.59 13.99
CA GLY A 372 6.40 -8.23 13.99
C GLY A 372 5.64 -8.73 12.77
N ARG A 373 6.24 -8.67 11.57
CA ARG A 373 5.63 -9.18 10.34
C ARG A 373 5.55 -10.71 10.34
N LEU A 374 6.56 -11.39 10.88
CA LEU A 374 6.56 -12.85 11.09
C LEU A 374 5.40 -13.24 12.00
N LYS A 375 5.23 -12.53 13.13
CA LYS A 375 4.11 -12.76 14.07
C LYS A 375 2.76 -12.63 13.36
N GLY A 376 2.54 -11.54 12.63
CA GLY A 376 1.30 -11.33 11.88
C GLY A 376 1.04 -12.39 10.82
N LEU A 377 2.08 -12.80 10.08
CA LEU A 377 1.98 -13.89 9.10
C LEU A 377 1.60 -15.21 9.78
N ALA A 378 2.18 -15.52 10.93
CA ALA A 378 1.86 -16.72 11.70
C ALA A 378 0.42 -16.70 12.22
N GLU A 379 -0.07 -15.56 12.71
CA GLU A 379 -1.45 -15.38 13.15
C GLU A 379 -2.45 -15.62 12.03
N VAL A 380 -2.26 -14.97 10.87
CA VAL A 380 -3.15 -15.13 9.71
C VAL A 380 -3.07 -16.54 9.13
N ARG A 381 -1.89 -17.18 9.11
CA ARG A 381 -1.72 -18.59 8.72
C ARG A 381 -2.51 -19.53 9.63
N GLY A 382 -2.58 -19.24 10.93
CA GLY A 382 -3.39 -19.99 11.89
C GLY A 382 -4.89 -19.88 11.57
N VAL A 383 -5.37 -18.65 11.35
CA VAL A 383 -6.76 -18.37 10.92
C VAL A 383 -7.11 -19.10 9.62
N GLU A 384 -6.25 -18.99 8.61
CA GLU A 384 -6.41 -19.69 7.33
C GLU A 384 -6.53 -21.20 7.52
N THR A 385 -5.60 -21.79 8.30
CA THR A 385 -5.55 -23.24 8.53
C THR A 385 -6.83 -23.73 9.19
N ALA A 386 -7.30 -23.04 10.23
CA ALA A 386 -8.53 -23.39 10.92
C ALA A 386 -9.75 -23.31 9.99
N LEU A 387 -9.87 -22.20 9.22
CA LEU A 387 -10.97 -22.02 8.28
C LEU A 387 -11.00 -23.09 7.19
N LYS A 388 -9.83 -23.46 6.64
CA LYS A 388 -9.72 -24.56 5.67
C LYS A 388 -10.23 -25.88 6.25
N GLN A 389 -9.81 -26.22 7.47
CA GLN A 389 -10.22 -27.47 8.13
C GLN A 389 -11.72 -27.52 8.44
N ILE A 390 -12.35 -26.38 8.73
CA ILE A 390 -13.75 -26.32 9.12
C ILE A 390 -14.67 -26.24 7.89
N TYR A 391 -14.35 -25.38 6.92
CA TYR A 391 -15.26 -24.99 5.84
C TYR A 391 -14.83 -25.41 4.44
N PHE A 392 -13.54 -25.59 4.19
CA PHE A 392 -12.99 -25.76 2.83
C PHE A 392 -12.14 -27.04 2.71
N LYS A 393 -12.64 -28.16 3.25
CA LYS A 393 -11.99 -29.46 3.06
C LYS A 393 -11.99 -29.79 1.56
N ASP A 394 -10.80 -30.09 1.04
CA ASP A 394 -10.61 -30.57 -0.33
C ASP A 394 -11.37 -31.87 -0.59
#